data_AF-A0AA96EHW3-F1
#
_entry.id   AF-A0AA96EHW3-F1
#
_cell.length_a   1.000
_cell.length_b   1.000
_cell.length_c   1.000
_cell.angle_alpha   90.00
_cell.angle_beta   90.00
_cell.angle_gamma   90.00
#
_symmetry.space_group_name_H-M   'P 1'
#
loop_
_entity.id
_entity.type
_entity.pdbx_description
1 polymer ?
#
loop_
_entity_poly.entity_id
_entity_poly.type
_entity_poly.pdbx_seq_one_letter_code
_entity_poly.pdbx_strand_id
1 'polypeptide(L)'
;MNLQDFHLERAEWSRESDREALRAIRMEVFVREQAVPEALEWDELDAPSIHVLARDAAGAPIACGRLTPERKIGRMAVRQPWRGSGVGAAILRELVARARALGWPEVSLDAQVQAIGFYEREGFAAHGEVFDDAGIPHRHMSLALAGDARPAPPPVSKTLVIGDHEALSDARTRLLGGARHRVAIYQPALSPDIYTAAELDELRRIATSGRGAEIRILLHDAGAALRNGHRLVALAQRLPSTVLVREPTDELDLAYGSAYLLTDAGGYVFLPEAERPKGRAALADRASQAPLLQHFNEVWERAARATVLQPLDL
;
A
#
# COMPACT_ATOMS: atom_id res chain seq x y z
N MET A 1 15.68 24.66 16.18
CA MET A 1 15.45 24.53 14.73
C MET A 1 13.94 24.48 14.57
N ASN A 2 13.33 25.53 14.00
CA ASN A 2 11.88 25.58 13.81
C ASN A 2 11.49 24.43 12.88
N LEU A 3 10.92 23.36 13.44
CA LEU A 3 10.14 22.42 12.66
C LEU A 3 8.89 23.22 12.26
N GLN A 4 8.90 23.78 11.05
CA GLN A 4 7.67 24.30 10.48
C GLN A 4 6.77 23.09 10.25
N ASP A 5 5.66 23.02 10.99
CA ASP A 5 4.73 21.90 10.91
C ASP A 5 4.08 21.87 9.53
N PHE A 6 4.45 20.86 8.73
CA PHE A 6 3.78 20.49 7.50
C PHE A 6 3.43 19.01 7.53
N HIS A 7 2.40 18.62 6.79
CA HIS A 7 2.04 17.23 6.58
C HIS A 7 2.04 16.88 5.10
N LEU A 8 2.28 15.60 4.81
CA LEU A 8 2.22 15.06 3.46
C LEU A 8 0.90 14.34 3.27
N GLU A 9 0.31 14.50 2.10
CA GLU A 9 -0.87 13.76 1.68
C GLU A 9 -0.73 13.29 0.23
N ARG A 10 -1.46 12.22 -0.09
CA ARG A 10 -1.63 11.81 -1.48
C ARG A 10 -2.57 12.79 -2.17
N ALA A 11 -2.21 13.20 -3.37
CA ALA A 11 -3.06 14.02 -4.23
C ALA A 11 -3.53 13.21 -5.43
N GLU A 12 -4.79 13.38 -5.81
CA GLU A 12 -5.41 12.72 -6.96
C GLU A 12 -5.69 13.74 -8.06
N TRP A 13 -5.10 13.56 -9.25
CA TRP A 13 -5.30 14.51 -10.36
C TRP A 13 -6.76 14.59 -10.85
N SER A 14 -7.53 13.52 -10.64
CA SER A 14 -8.97 13.47 -10.95
C SER A 14 -9.81 14.33 -9.98
N ARG A 15 -9.31 14.63 -8.79
CA ARG A 15 -10.00 15.45 -7.79
C ARG A 15 -9.68 16.92 -8.01
N GLU A 16 -10.72 17.74 -8.19
CA GLU A 16 -10.57 19.16 -8.53
C GLU A 16 -9.68 19.91 -7.52
N SER A 17 -9.93 19.77 -6.21
CA SER A 17 -9.18 20.46 -5.16
C SER A 17 -7.68 20.15 -5.18
N ASP A 18 -7.34 18.89 -5.46
CA ASP A 18 -5.97 18.41 -5.47
C ASP A 18 -5.27 18.89 -6.74
N ARG A 19 -5.97 18.80 -7.88
CA ARG A 19 -5.49 19.33 -9.16
C ARG A 19 -5.25 20.83 -9.09
N GLU A 20 -6.16 21.60 -8.53
CA GLU A 20 -5.99 23.05 -8.33
C GLU A 20 -4.77 23.36 -7.45
N ALA A 21 -4.58 22.62 -6.35
CA ALA A 21 -3.43 22.78 -5.46
C ALA A 21 -2.10 22.46 -6.16
N LEU A 22 -2.03 21.34 -6.89
CA LEU A 22 -0.88 20.95 -7.69
C LEU A 22 -0.57 22.01 -8.75
N ARG A 23 -1.58 22.46 -9.49
CA ARG A 23 -1.44 23.49 -10.52
C ARG A 23 -0.96 24.81 -9.93
N ALA A 24 -1.49 25.23 -8.79
CA ALA A 24 -1.12 26.48 -8.14
C ALA A 24 0.38 26.51 -7.76
N ILE A 25 0.89 25.43 -7.17
CA ILE A 25 2.32 25.32 -6.81
C ILE A 25 3.19 25.32 -8.08
N ARG A 26 2.83 24.50 -9.08
CA ARG A 26 3.62 24.34 -10.32
C ARG A 26 3.64 25.62 -11.16
N MET A 27 2.52 26.32 -11.25
CA MET A 27 2.42 27.63 -11.91
C MET A 27 3.32 28.66 -11.25
N GLU A 28 3.34 28.70 -9.91
CA GLU A 28 4.18 29.63 -9.17
C GLU A 28 5.68 29.34 -9.36
N VAL A 29 6.08 28.07 -9.23
CA VAL A 29 7.49 27.69 -9.22
C VAL A 29 8.08 27.52 -10.61
N PHE A 30 7.40 26.83 -11.54
CA PHE A 30 7.96 26.54 -12.86
C PHE A 30 7.68 27.67 -13.85
N VAL A 31 6.44 28.14 -13.93
CA VAL A 31 6.07 29.14 -14.94
C VAL A 31 6.47 30.54 -14.52
N ARG A 32 6.07 31.00 -13.33
CA ARG A 32 6.32 32.40 -12.91
C ARG A 32 7.76 32.63 -12.47
N GLU A 33 8.34 31.71 -11.71
CA GLU A 33 9.69 31.88 -11.16
C GLU A 33 10.78 31.40 -12.11
N GLN A 34 10.64 30.21 -12.70
CA GLN A 34 11.66 29.62 -13.57
C GLN A 34 11.44 29.90 -15.07
N ALA A 35 10.38 30.64 -15.41
CA ALA A 35 10.04 31.03 -16.78
C ALA A 35 9.83 29.85 -17.76
N VAL A 36 9.43 28.68 -17.25
CA VAL A 36 9.02 27.55 -18.11
C VAL A 36 7.74 27.93 -18.85
N PRO A 37 7.67 27.78 -20.19
CA PRO A 37 6.45 28.05 -20.93
C PRO A 37 5.27 27.23 -20.41
N GLU A 38 4.15 27.88 -20.08
CA GLU A 38 2.97 27.21 -19.50
C GLU A 38 2.46 26.05 -20.36
N ALA A 39 2.56 26.17 -21.69
CA ALA A 39 2.15 25.13 -22.63
C ALA A 39 2.95 23.81 -22.49
N LEU A 40 4.13 23.84 -21.85
CA LEU A 40 4.97 22.67 -21.62
C LEU A 40 4.82 22.09 -20.21
N GLU A 41 4.11 22.78 -19.31
CA GLU A 41 4.03 22.38 -17.91
C GLU A 41 3.09 21.18 -17.71
N TRP A 42 2.01 21.11 -18.47
CA TRP A 42 0.96 20.09 -18.34
C TRP A 42 1.13 18.99 -19.37
N ASP A 43 1.04 17.73 -18.94
CA ASP A 43 1.24 16.57 -19.82
C ASP A 43 0.23 15.45 -19.57
N GLU A 44 0.18 14.48 -20.48
CA GLU A 44 -0.74 13.33 -20.41
C GLU A 44 -0.44 12.40 -19.22
N LEU A 45 0.76 12.49 -18.64
CA LEU A 45 1.17 11.69 -17.49
C LEU A 45 0.65 12.25 -16.18
N ASP A 46 0.11 13.47 -16.16
CA ASP A 46 -0.47 14.06 -14.96
C ASP A 46 -1.62 13.23 -14.39
N ALA A 47 -2.52 12.69 -15.24
CA ALA A 47 -3.66 11.90 -14.78
C ALA A 47 -3.28 10.53 -14.17
N PRO A 48 -2.43 9.70 -14.81
CA PRO A 48 -2.07 8.37 -14.30
C PRO A 48 -0.97 8.37 -13.23
N SER A 49 -0.36 9.52 -12.93
CA SER A 49 0.74 9.60 -11.96
C SER A 49 0.28 9.57 -10.51
N ILE A 50 1.17 9.12 -9.64
CA ILE A 50 1.05 9.33 -8.19
C ILE A 50 1.55 10.73 -7.86
N HIS A 51 0.73 11.53 -7.18
CA HIS A 51 1.13 12.85 -6.69
C HIS A 51 1.17 12.88 -5.17
N VAL A 52 2.08 13.70 -4.65
CA VAL A 52 2.21 14.01 -3.22
C VAL A 52 2.14 15.52 -3.06
N LEU A 53 1.28 15.97 -2.15
CA LEU A 53 1.18 17.35 -1.73
C LEU A 53 1.73 17.49 -0.30
N ALA A 54 2.38 18.61 -0.04
CA ALA A 54 2.67 19.05 1.31
C ALA A 54 1.81 20.28 1.62
N ARG A 55 1.23 20.30 2.81
CA ARG A 55 0.47 21.44 3.34
C ARG A 55 1.04 21.89 4.66
N ASP A 56 1.00 23.20 4.90
CA ASP A 56 1.33 23.76 6.20
C ASP A 56 0.24 23.49 7.24
N ALA A 57 0.48 23.91 8.49
CA ALA A 57 -0.48 23.78 9.58
C ALA A 57 -1.83 24.49 9.32
N ALA A 58 -1.86 25.49 8.43
CA ALA A 58 -3.09 26.19 8.03
C ALA A 58 -3.81 25.50 6.86
N GLY A 59 -3.24 24.41 6.33
CA GLY A 59 -3.79 23.65 5.19
C GLY A 59 -3.43 24.24 3.83
N ALA A 60 -2.57 25.27 3.76
CA ALA A 60 -2.16 25.86 2.49
C ALA A 60 -1.18 24.92 1.77
N PRO A 61 -1.31 24.70 0.44
CA PRO A 61 -0.38 23.87 -0.31
C PRO A 61 0.96 24.58 -0.47
N ILE A 62 2.05 23.92 -0.08
CA ILE A 62 3.40 24.52 -0.01
C ILE A 62 4.43 23.85 -0.90
N ALA A 63 4.22 22.58 -1.24
CA ALA A 63 5.09 21.84 -2.14
C ALA A 63 4.37 20.64 -2.76
N CYS A 64 4.89 20.16 -3.89
CA CYS A 64 4.38 18.96 -4.56
C CYS A 64 5.50 18.15 -5.21
N GLY A 65 5.17 16.90 -5.55
CA GLY A 65 6.00 16.05 -6.40
C GLY A 65 5.17 14.96 -7.06
N ARG A 66 5.69 14.42 -8.18
CA ARG A 66 5.02 13.44 -9.03
C ARG A 66 5.91 12.22 -9.24
N LEU A 67 5.30 11.03 -9.23
CA LEU A 67 5.89 9.77 -9.66
C LEU A 67 5.05 9.20 -10.80
N THR A 68 5.63 9.13 -12.00
CA THR A 68 4.94 8.66 -13.20
C THR A 68 4.97 7.14 -13.34
N PRO A 69 4.07 6.53 -14.13
CA PRO A 69 4.09 5.09 -14.42
C PRO A 69 5.42 4.61 -15.04
N GLU A 70 6.16 5.50 -15.71
CA GLU A 70 7.47 5.26 -16.32
C GLU A 70 8.61 5.29 -15.29
N ARG A 71 8.29 5.25 -14.00
CA ARG A 71 9.24 5.25 -12.88
C ARG A 71 10.06 6.52 -12.74
N LYS A 72 9.53 7.63 -13.26
CA LYS A 72 10.19 8.93 -13.23
C LYS A 72 9.61 9.80 -12.13
N ILE A 73 10.49 10.31 -11.27
CA ILE A 73 10.16 11.36 -10.32
C ILE A 73 10.34 12.71 -11.02
N GLY A 74 9.37 13.59 -10.88
CA GLY A 74 9.38 14.90 -11.51
C GLY A 74 8.40 15.86 -10.87
N ARG A 75 8.26 17.04 -11.48
CA ARG A 75 7.38 18.13 -11.01
C ARG A 75 7.57 18.42 -9.50
N MET A 76 8.81 18.29 -9.04
CA MET A 76 9.22 18.62 -7.67
C MET A 76 9.26 20.13 -7.52
N ALA A 77 8.30 20.69 -6.78
CA ALA A 77 8.17 22.13 -6.60
C ALA A 77 7.96 22.46 -5.13
N VAL A 78 8.73 23.43 -4.62
CA VAL A 78 8.63 23.94 -3.25
C VAL A 78 8.55 25.46 -3.32
N ARG A 79 7.50 26.02 -2.72
CA ARG A 79 7.34 27.48 -2.60
C ARG A 79 8.52 28.09 -1.85
N GLN A 80 8.96 29.26 -2.30
CA GLN A 80 10.18 29.92 -1.81
C GLN A 80 10.30 30.00 -0.27
N PRO A 81 9.24 30.35 0.50
CA PRO A 81 9.33 30.44 1.96
C PRO A 81 9.61 29.12 2.69
N TRP A 82 9.37 27.98 2.02
CA TRP A 82 9.51 26.64 2.58
C TRP A 82 10.77 25.92 2.10
N ARG A 83 11.59 26.56 1.27
CA ARG A 83 12.88 25.99 0.85
C ARG A 83 13.84 25.92 2.04
N GLY A 84 14.62 24.84 2.12
CA GLY A 84 15.52 24.61 3.25
C GLY A 84 14.82 24.10 4.53
N SER A 85 13.49 23.98 4.56
CA SER A 85 12.73 23.41 5.69
C SER A 85 12.76 21.88 5.76
N GLY A 86 13.23 21.21 4.70
CA GLY A 86 13.20 19.75 4.56
C GLY A 86 11.97 19.20 3.83
N VAL A 87 10.96 20.02 3.51
CA VAL A 87 9.73 19.58 2.82
C VAL A 87 10.00 18.87 1.48
N GLY A 88 10.93 19.39 0.67
CA GLY A 88 11.28 18.77 -0.62
C GLY A 88 11.87 17.37 -0.45
N ALA A 89 12.71 17.17 0.57
CA ALA A 89 13.26 15.85 0.90
C ALA A 89 12.17 14.91 1.40
N ALA A 90 11.22 15.41 2.20
CA ALA A 90 10.10 14.62 2.68
C ALA A 90 9.22 14.11 1.53
N ILE A 91 8.88 14.97 0.57
CA ILE A 91 8.14 14.59 -0.64
C ILE A 91 8.92 13.56 -1.46
N LEU A 92 10.20 13.81 -1.73
CA LEU A 92 11.03 12.89 -2.52
C LEU A 92 11.09 11.50 -1.88
N ARG A 93 11.29 11.44 -0.56
CA ARG A 93 11.31 10.17 0.20
C ARG A 93 9.97 9.44 0.15
N GLU A 94 8.85 10.15 0.22
CA GLU A 94 7.52 9.56 0.06
C GLU A 94 7.32 8.96 -1.34
N LEU A 95 7.73 9.67 -2.40
CA LEU A 95 7.67 9.14 -3.77
C LEU A 95 8.57 7.91 -3.95
N VAL A 96 9.79 7.95 -3.42
CA VAL A 96 10.72 6.80 -3.40
C VAL A 96 10.13 5.64 -2.60
N ALA A 97 9.51 5.89 -1.45
CA ALA A 97 8.86 4.86 -0.65
C ALA A 97 7.71 4.18 -1.41
N ARG A 98 6.94 4.94 -2.19
CA ARG A 98 5.90 4.38 -3.07
C ARG A 98 6.47 3.55 -4.20
N ALA A 99 7.53 4.03 -4.86
CA ALA A 99 8.23 3.24 -5.88
C ALA A 99 8.77 1.91 -5.30
N ARG A 100 9.30 1.94 -4.08
CA ARG A 100 9.71 0.73 -3.34
C ARG A 100 8.53 -0.18 -3.04
N ALA A 101 7.40 0.36 -2.61
CA ALA A 101 6.18 -0.39 -2.34
C ALA A 101 5.59 -1.05 -3.60
N LEU A 102 5.78 -0.42 -4.76
CA LEU A 102 5.45 -0.98 -6.09
C LEU A 102 6.47 -2.05 -6.56
N GLY A 103 7.51 -2.32 -5.77
CA GLY A 103 8.54 -3.31 -6.09
C GLY A 103 9.45 -2.89 -7.22
N TRP A 104 9.59 -1.59 -7.49
CA TRP A 104 10.44 -1.11 -8.56
C TRP A 104 11.92 -1.26 -8.20
N PRO A 105 12.77 -1.73 -9.14
CA PRO A 105 14.19 -1.90 -8.88
C PRO A 105 14.94 -0.57 -8.87
N GLU A 106 14.38 0.46 -9.50
CA GLU A 106 14.96 1.80 -9.61
C GLU A 106 13.87 2.85 -9.85
N VAL A 107 14.24 4.11 -9.63
CA VAL A 107 13.53 5.30 -10.13
C VAL A 107 14.52 6.26 -10.78
N SER A 108 14.06 7.01 -11.77
CA SER A 108 14.85 8.02 -12.47
C SER A 108 14.27 9.41 -12.28
N LEU A 109 15.08 10.43 -12.55
CA LEU A 109 14.64 11.82 -12.64
C LEU A 109 15.60 12.61 -13.52
N ASP A 110 15.12 13.77 -13.98
CA ASP A 110 15.95 14.75 -14.64
C ASP A 110 16.14 15.91 -13.67
N ALA A 111 17.36 16.07 -13.16
CA ALA A 111 17.67 17.11 -12.20
C ALA A 111 18.19 18.34 -12.91
N GLN A 112 17.65 19.52 -12.57
CA GLN A 112 18.32 20.78 -12.87
C GLN A 112 19.73 20.75 -12.30
N VAL A 113 20.73 21.29 -13.02
CA VAL A 113 22.14 21.25 -12.59
C VAL A 113 22.32 21.81 -11.18
N GLN A 114 21.58 22.87 -10.82
CA GLN A 114 21.58 23.47 -9.47
C GLN A 114 21.00 22.57 -8.37
N ALA A 115 20.15 21.60 -8.72
CA ALA A 115 19.49 20.68 -7.80
C ALA A 115 20.20 19.32 -7.69
N ILE A 116 21.26 19.06 -8.46
CA ILE A 116 22.01 17.77 -8.42
C ILE A 116 22.44 17.44 -6.99
N GLY A 117 23.08 18.38 -6.28
CA GLY A 117 23.52 18.15 -4.91
C GLY A 117 22.39 17.91 -3.90
N PHE A 118 21.14 18.29 -4.23
CA PHE A 118 19.97 17.90 -3.43
C PHE A 118 19.64 16.41 -3.60
N TYR A 119 19.60 15.92 -4.84
CA TYR A 119 19.28 14.53 -5.15
C TYR A 119 20.41 13.56 -4.77
N GLU A 120 21.68 13.97 -4.91
CA GLU A 120 22.83 13.17 -4.48
C GLU A 120 22.81 12.88 -2.97
N ARG A 121 22.39 13.85 -2.15
CA ARG A 121 22.21 13.65 -0.70
C ARG A 121 21.12 12.62 -0.36
N GLU A 122 20.21 12.35 -1.28
CA GLU A 122 19.13 11.38 -1.16
C GLU A 122 19.45 10.08 -1.92
N GLY A 123 20.70 9.91 -2.39
CA GLY A 123 21.23 8.67 -2.95
C GLY A 123 21.16 8.55 -4.47
N PHE A 124 20.65 9.56 -5.18
CA PHE A 124 20.61 9.53 -6.65
C PHE A 124 22.00 9.71 -7.25
N ALA A 125 22.32 8.92 -8.27
CA ALA A 125 23.55 9.02 -9.04
C ALA A 125 23.29 9.70 -10.39
N ALA A 126 24.01 10.79 -10.66
CA ALA A 126 23.96 11.47 -11.95
C ALA A 126 24.73 10.67 -13.02
N HIS A 127 24.18 10.60 -14.23
CA HIS A 127 24.79 9.92 -15.36
C HIS A 127 24.49 10.67 -16.66
N GLY A 128 25.23 10.33 -17.73
CA GLY A 128 25.13 11.01 -19.01
C GLY A 128 25.63 12.46 -18.99
N GLU A 129 25.40 13.15 -20.12
CA GLU A 129 25.75 14.56 -20.32
C GLU A 129 24.64 15.49 -19.84
N VAL A 130 24.99 16.77 -19.68
CA VAL A 130 24.01 17.83 -19.41
C VAL A 130 23.25 18.13 -20.71
N PHE A 131 21.93 18.24 -20.61
CA PHE A 131 21.04 18.57 -21.72
C PHE A 131 20.13 19.74 -21.37
N ASP A 132 19.58 20.40 -22.39
CA ASP A 132 18.62 21.48 -22.21
C ASP A 132 17.20 20.91 -22.09
N ASP A 133 16.47 21.31 -21.05
CA ASP A 133 15.03 21.06 -20.92
C ASP A 133 14.35 22.39 -20.58
N ALA A 134 13.55 22.89 -21.52
CA ALA A 134 12.88 24.20 -21.46
C ALA A 134 13.81 25.39 -21.17
N GLY A 135 15.04 25.40 -21.71
CA GLY A 135 16.03 26.47 -21.47
C GLY A 135 16.77 26.36 -20.14
N ILE A 136 16.58 25.26 -19.41
CA ILE A 136 17.21 24.99 -18.12
C ILE A 136 18.15 23.79 -18.27
N PRO A 137 19.42 23.90 -17.85
CA PRO A 137 20.35 22.78 -17.94
C PRO A 137 19.98 21.68 -16.93
N HIS A 138 19.80 20.46 -17.44
CA HIS A 138 19.44 19.27 -16.70
C HIS A 138 20.43 18.14 -16.88
N ARG A 139 20.41 17.17 -15.97
CA ARG A 139 21.17 15.93 -16.06
C ARG A 139 20.34 14.77 -15.55
N HIS A 140 20.44 13.63 -16.22
CA HIS A 140 19.77 12.40 -15.80
C HIS A 140 20.36 11.90 -14.49
N MET A 141 19.48 11.48 -13.58
CA MET A 141 19.86 10.82 -12.34
C MET A 141 18.98 9.60 -12.10
N SER A 142 19.53 8.58 -11.45
CA SER A 142 18.77 7.40 -11.04
C SER A 142 19.14 6.98 -9.64
N LEU A 143 18.18 6.37 -8.96
CA LEU A 143 18.37 5.74 -7.66
C LEU A 143 18.02 4.26 -7.81
N ALA A 144 19.02 3.40 -7.63
CA ALA A 144 18.80 1.98 -7.44
C ALA A 144 18.04 1.77 -6.13
N LEU A 145 16.83 1.23 -6.22
CA LEU A 145 16.03 0.88 -5.06
C LEU A 145 16.43 -0.51 -4.52
N ALA A 146 17.07 -1.32 -5.37
CA ALA A 146 17.83 -2.50 -4.96
C ALA A 146 19.25 -2.09 -4.52
N GLY A 147 19.44 -1.75 -3.24
CA GLY A 147 20.79 -1.43 -2.74
C GLY A 147 20.88 -0.90 -1.31
N ASP A 148 20.03 0.05 -0.93
CA ASP A 148 20.16 0.72 0.38
C ASP A 148 19.24 0.14 1.45
N ALA A 149 19.75 -0.92 2.08
CA ALA A 149 19.38 -1.32 3.41
C ALA A 149 20.16 -0.48 4.45
N ARG A 150 19.51 0.50 5.08
CA ARG A 150 19.67 0.72 6.53
C ARG A 150 18.43 0.12 7.18
N PRO A 151 18.56 -0.78 8.15
CA PRO A 151 17.53 -1.77 8.41
C PRO A 151 16.27 -1.09 8.95
N ALA A 152 15.15 -1.24 8.24
CA ALA A 152 13.99 -1.76 8.94
C ALA A 152 14.50 -3.01 9.67
N PRO A 153 14.22 -3.21 10.98
CA PRO A 153 14.64 -4.44 11.65
C PRO A 153 14.27 -5.57 10.69
N PRO A 154 15.22 -6.45 10.33
CA PRO A 154 15.07 -7.29 9.15
C PRO A 154 13.69 -7.91 9.20
N PRO A 155 12.90 -7.98 8.11
CA PRO A 155 11.90 -9.02 8.08
C PRO A 155 12.73 -10.29 8.20
N VAL A 156 12.76 -10.86 9.41
CA VAL A 156 13.21 -12.22 9.64
C VAL A 156 12.11 -13.09 9.04
N SER A 157 11.93 -13.00 7.72
CA SER A 157 11.07 -13.83 6.91
C SER A 157 11.39 -13.57 5.46
N LYS A 158 12.07 -14.55 4.85
CA LYS A 158 12.12 -14.70 3.41
C LYS A 158 10.70 -14.57 2.87
N THR A 159 10.41 -13.53 2.08
CA THR A 159 9.16 -13.48 1.33
C THR A 159 9.13 -14.68 0.40
N LEU A 160 8.13 -15.53 0.56
CA LEU A 160 7.87 -16.72 -0.24
C LEU A 160 7.03 -16.30 -1.45
N VAL A 161 7.43 -16.72 -2.64
CA VAL A 161 6.63 -16.59 -3.85
C VAL A 161 5.67 -17.79 -3.91
N ILE A 162 4.39 -17.51 -4.11
CA ILE A 162 3.36 -18.53 -4.29
C ILE A 162 3.08 -18.63 -5.79
N GLY A 163 3.34 -19.79 -6.39
CA GLY A 163 3.12 -20.04 -7.82
C GLY A 163 1.97 -21.00 -8.13
N ASP A 164 1.56 -21.81 -7.15
CA ASP A 164 0.56 -22.86 -7.26
C ASP A 164 -0.15 -23.12 -5.92
N HIS A 165 -1.13 -24.04 -5.95
CA HIS A 165 -1.96 -24.39 -4.80
C HIS A 165 -1.16 -25.06 -3.67
N GLU A 166 -0.14 -25.84 -4.01
CA GLU A 166 0.70 -26.54 -3.02
C GLU A 166 1.53 -25.53 -2.22
N ALA A 167 2.20 -24.62 -2.92
CA ALA A 167 2.95 -23.51 -2.31
C ALA A 167 2.04 -22.59 -1.50
N LEU A 168 0.82 -22.33 -1.96
CA LEU A 168 -0.17 -21.57 -1.20
C LEU A 168 -0.56 -22.28 0.11
N SER A 169 -0.75 -23.60 0.05
CA SER A 169 -1.14 -24.36 1.23
C SER A 169 0.01 -24.50 2.24
N ASP A 170 1.24 -24.72 1.79
CA ASP A 170 2.43 -24.71 2.66
C ASP A 170 2.57 -23.34 3.34
N ALA A 171 2.47 -22.25 2.58
CA ALA A 171 2.59 -20.90 3.10
C ALA A 171 1.53 -20.59 4.17
N ARG A 172 0.26 -20.93 3.93
CA ARG A 172 -0.83 -20.73 4.90
C ARG A 172 -0.67 -21.61 6.13
N THR A 173 -0.32 -22.89 5.96
CA THR A 173 -0.09 -23.81 7.08
C THR A 173 1.02 -23.30 8.00
N ARG A 174 2.15 -22.89 7.42
CA ARG A 174 3.28 -22.33 8.19
C ARG A 174 2.94 -21.00 8.86
N LEU A 175 2.18 -20.15 8.16
CA LEU A 175 1.75 -18.86 8.69
C LEU A 175 0.80 -19.03 9.88
N LEU A 176 -0.19 -19.91 9.75
CA LEU A 176 -1.16 -20.23 10.81
C LEU A 176 -0.49 -20.92 12.01
N GLY A 177 0.45 -21.84 11.76
CA GLY A 177 1.25 -22.46 12.82
C GLY A 177 2.04 -21.46 13.66
N GLY A 178 2.43 -20.31 13.10
CA GLY A 178 3.09 -19.21 13.82
C GLY A 178 2.15 -18.27 14.58
N ALA A 179 0.84 -18.30 14.30
CA ALA A 179 -0.15 -17.43 14.94
C ALA A 179 -0.47 -17.87 16.36
N ARG A 180 -0.55 -16.89 17.27
CA ARG A 180 -0.82 -17.16 18.69
C ARG A 180 -2.31 -17.12 19.00
N HIS A 181 -2.94 -15.99 18.71
CA HIS A 181 -4.30 -15.69 19.13
C HIS A 181 -5.15 -15.04 18.04
N ARG A 182 -4.56 -14.25 17.13
CA ARG A 182 -5.33 -13.46 16.16
C ARG A 182 -5.00 -13.75 14.72
N VAL A 183 -6.06 -13.87 13.92
CA VAL A 183 -6.01 -14.00 12.47
C VAL A 183 -7.03 -13.06 11.83
N ALA A 184 -6.65 -12.41 10.74
CA ALA A 184 -7.55 -11.65 9.88
C ALA A 184 -7.53 -12.27 8.47
N ILE A 185 -8.70 -12.56 7.92
CA ILE A 185 -8.86 -13.18 6.60
C ILE A 185 -9.76 -12.29 5.75
N TYR A 186 -9.25 -11.79 4.63
CA TYR A 186 -10.05 -11.17 3.60
C TYR A 186 -10.15 -12.14 2.43
N GLN A 187 -11.36 -12.59 2.14
CA GLN A 187 -11.60 -13.61 1.13
C GLN A 187 -12.88 -13.30 0.35
N PRO A 188 -12.79 -12.73 -0.87
CA PRO A 188 -13.96 -12.38 -1.69
C PRO A 188 -14.91 -13.55 -1.90
N ALA A 189 -14.36 -14.69 -2.32
CA ALA A 189 -15.11 -15.91 -2.62
C ALA A 189 -14.53 -17.11 -1.90
N LEU A 190 -15.41 -17.95 -1.34
CA LEU A 190 -15.03 -19.17 -0.62
C LEU A 190 -15.37 -20.39 -1.48
N SER A 191 -14.50 -20.69 -2.45
CA SER A 191 -14.64 -21.92 -3.25
C SER A 191 -14.52 -23.17 -2.37
N PRO A 192 -15.15 -24.29 -2.76
CA PRO A 192 -14.92 -25.57 -2.10
C PRO A 192 -13.42 -25.88 -2.03
N ASP A 193 -12.96 -26.38 -0.89
CA ASP A 193 -11.58 -26.83 -0.66
C ASP A 193 -10.49 -25.74 -0.71
N ILE A 194 -10.85 -24.46 -0.65
CA ILE A 194 -9.84 -23.39 -0.60
C ILE A 194 -8.93 -23.53 0.62
N TYR A 195 -9.46 -24.03 1.75
CA TYR A 195 -8.69 -24.37 2.94
C TYR A 195 -8.60 -25.88 3.15
N THR A 196 -7.40 -26.39 3.36
CA THR A 196 -7.15 -27.80 3.65
C THR A 196 -7.57 -28.17 5.07
N ALA A 197 -7.67 -29.48 5.35
CA ALA A 197 -7.97 -29.95 6.71
C ALA A 197 -6.95 -29.45 7.74
N ALA A 198 -5.67 -29.46 7.40
CA ALA A 198 -4.59 -29.00 8.29
C ALA A 198 -4.70 -27.50 8.59
N GLU A 199 -5.01 -26.67 7.60
CA GLU A 199 -5.20 -25.23 7.80
C GLU A 199 -6.41 -24.94 8.70
N LEU A 200 -7.50 -25.70 8.57
CA LEU A 200 -8.68 -25.57 9.40
C LEU A 200 -8.43 -26.01 10.84
N ASP A 201 -7.61 -27.04 11.06
CA ASP A 201 -7.22 -27.48 12.39
C ASP A 201 -6.36 -26.41 13.10
N GLU A 202 -5.48 -25.72 12.37
CA GLU A 202 -4.73 -24.58 12.90
C GLU A 202 -5.64 -23.39 13.25
N LEU A 203 -6.59 -23.04 12.38
CA LEU A 203 -7.58 -22.00 12.68
C LEU A 203 -8.40 -22.36 13.93
N ARG A 204 -8.80 -23.63 14.07
CA ARG A 204 -9.49 -24.10 15.28
C ARG A 204 -8.60 -23.96 16.52
N ARG A 205 -7.32 -24.38 16.44
CA ARG A 205 -6.35 -24.23 17.54
C ARG A 205 -6.27 -22.76 18.00
N ILE A 206 -6.14 -21.83 17.05
CA ILE A 206 -6.05 -20.40 17.33
C ILE A 206 -7.34 -19.87 17.96
N ALA A 207 -8.50 -20.23 17.41
CA ALA A 207 -9.81 -19.83 17.94
C ALA A 207 -10.05 -20.32 19.38
N THR A 208 -9.35 -21.39 19.81
CA THR A 208 -9.41 -21.97 21.16
C THR A 208 -8.19 -21.63 22.03
N SER A 209 -7.31 -20.71 21.60
CA SER A 209 -6.04 -20.40 22.28
C SER A 209 -6.17 -19.61 23.59
N GLY A 210 -7.39 -19.28 24.01
CA GLY A 210 -7.68 -18.63 25.30
C GLY A 210 -7.95 -17.12 25.19
N ARG A 211 -7.52 -16.35 26.20
CA ARG A 211 -7.85 -14.93 26.32
C ARG A 211 -7.23 -14.13 25.16
N GLY A 212 -8.09 -13.48 24.38
CA GLY A 212 -7.68 -12.66 23.22
C GLY A 212 -7.68 -13.40 21.89
N ALA A 213 -8.10 -14.68 21.87
CA ALA A 213 -8.35 -15.44 20.65
C ALA A 213 -9.42 -14.77 19.80
N GLU A 214 -9.09 -14.45 18.55
CA GLU A 214 -10.00 -13.78 17.64
C GLU A 214 -9.61 -14.04 16.18
N ILE A 215 -10.55 -14.57 15.40
CA ILE A 215 -10.43 -14.75 13.96
C ILE A 215 -11.49 -13.86 13.32
N ARG A 216 -11.06 -12.90 12.51
CA ARG A 216 -11.95 -11.99 11.78
C ARG A 216 -11.92 -12.34 10.30
N ILE A 217 -13.10 -12.50 9.70
CA ILE A 217 -13.24 -12.93 8.31
C ILE A 217 -14.14 -11.92 7.57
N LEU A 218 -13.59 -11.30 6.53
CA LEU A 218 -14.37 -10.54 5.54
C LEU A 218 -14.64 -11.44 4.34
N LEU A 219 -15.91 -11.59 3.99
CA LEU A 219 -16.39 -12.43 2.91
C LEU A 219 -17.48 -11.68 2.13
N HIS A 220 -17.42 -11.66 0.81
CA HIS A 220 -18.39 -10.88 0.01
C HIS A 220 -19.77 -11.53 -0.06
N ASP A 221 -19.85 -12.86 0.03
CA ASP A 221 -21.11 -13.61 0.05
C ASP A 221 -21.02 -14.79 1.03
N ALA A 222 -21.35 -14.56 2.31
CA ALA A 222 -21.37 -15.63 3.30
C ALA A 222 -22.55 -16.59 3.09
N GLY A 223 -23.62 -16.13 2.46
CA GLY A 223 -24.75 -16.97 2.06
C GLY A 223 -24.34 -18.07 1.08
N ALA A 224 -23.54 -17.74 0.06
CA ALA A 224 -23.00 -18.72 -0.87
C ALA A 224 -22.08 -19.72 -0.17
N ALA A 225 -21.19 -19.25 0.71
CA ALA A 225 -20.29 -20.11 1.46
C ALA A 225 -21.05 -21.08 2.39
N LEU A 226 -22.17 -20.64 2.98
CA LEU A 226 -23.06 -21.49 3.78
C LEU A 226 -23.77 -22.54 2.93
N ARG A 227 -24.34 -22.15 1.77
CA ARG A 227 -24.99 -23.09 0.83
C ARG A 227 -24.02 -24.15 0.33
N ASN A 228 -22.76 -23.79 0.15
CA ASN A 228 -21.69 -24.69 -0.26
C ASN A 228 -21.16 -25.58 0.88
N GLY A 229 -21.66 -25.40 2.12
CA GLY A 229 -21.25 -26.21 3.27
C GLY A 229 -19.78 -26.05 3.65
N HIS A 230 -19.18 -24.88 3.40
CA HIS A 230 -17.74 -24.73 3.54
C HIS A 230 -17.29 -24.89 5.01
N ARG A 231 -16.21 -25.66 5.23
CA ARG A 231 -15.76 -26.03 6.57
C ARG A 231 -15.33 -24.85 7.46
N LEU A 232 -14.84 -23.77 6.86
CA LEU A 232 -14.55 -22.51 7.58
C LEU A 232 -15.83 -21.84 8.14
N VAL A 233 -16.94 -21.91 7.40
CA VAL A 233 -18.25 -21.43 7.87
C VAL A 233 -18.74 -22.30 9.02
N ALA A 234 -18.60 -23.63 8.90
CA ALA A 234 -18.92 -24.54 9.99
C ALA A 234 -18.08 -24.27 11.27
N LEU A 235 -16.82 -23.87 11.12
CA LEU A 235 -15.99 -23.44 12.25
C LEU A 235 -16.54 -22.14 12.88
N ALA A 236 -16.92 -21.16 12.07
CA ALA A 236 -17.51 -19.91 12.53
C ALA A 236 -18.82 -20.14 13.31
N GLN A 237 -19.68 -21.03 12.83
CA GLN A 237 -20.92 -21.43 13.51
C GLN A 237 -20.69 -22.10 14.86
N ARG A 238 -19.61 -22.90 14.98
CA ARG A 238 -19.28 -23.61 16.23
C ARG A 238 -18.60 -22.73 17.27
N LEU A 239 -17.92 -21.67 16.84
CA LEU A 239 -17.15 -20.78 17.70
C LEU A 239 -17.50 -19.30 17.42
N PRO A 240 -18.77 -18.89 17.51
CA PRO A 240 -19.23 -17.58 17.04
C PRO A 240 -18.73 -16.40 17.87
N SER A 241 -18.22 -16.66 19.08
CA SER A 241 -17.62 -15.64 19.94
C SER A 241 -16.16 -15.33 19.61
N THR A 242 -15.44 -16.25 18.94
CA THR A 242 -14.03 -16.09 18.58
C THR A 242 -13.79 -16.07 17.09
N VAL A 243 -14.69 -16.62 16.27
CA VAL A 243 -14.61 -16.59 14.81
C VAL A 243 -15.74 -15.72 14.28
N LEU A 244 -15.40 -14.50 13.94
CA LEU A 244 -16.33 -13.44 13.52
C LEU A 244 -16.30 -13.32 12.01
N VAL A 245 -17.48 -13.28 11.38
CA VAL A 245 -17.62 -13.09 9.94
C VAL A 245 -18.44 -11.84 9.66
N ARG A 246 -17.93 -11.00 8.75
CA ARG A 246 -18.60 -9.80 8.26
C ARG A 246 -18.61 -9.77 6.73
N GLU A 247 -19.63 -9.12 6.18
CA GLU A 247 -19.80 -8.89 4.75
C GLU A 247 -19.61 -7.40 4.43
N PRO A 248 -18.69 -7.03 3.54
CA PRO A 248 -18.61 -5.67 3.04
C PRO A 248 -19.91 -5.26 2.35
N THR A 249 -20.31 -4.00 2.54
CA THR A 249 -21.54 -3.45 1.94
C THR A 249 -21.26 -2.36 0.90
N ASP A 250 -20.05 -1.82 0.88
CA ASP A 250 -19.63 -0.78 -0.05
C ASP A 250 -19.23 -1.40 -1.40
N GLU A 251 -19.63 -0.78 -2.51
CA GLU A 251 -19.35 -1.27 -3.86
C GLU A 251 -17.84 -1.36 -4.15
N LEU A 252 -17.02 -0.44 -3.61
CA LEU A 252 -15.57 -0.47 -3.78
C LEU A 252 -14.94 -1.67 -3.06
N ASP A 253 -15.48 -2.04 -1.90
CA ASP A 253 -15.00 -3.20 -1.16
C ASP A 253 -15.42 -4.50 -1.83
N LEU A 254 -16.64 -4.55 -2.37
CA LEU A 254 -17.13 -5.69 -3.14
C LEU A 254 -16.35 -5.85 -4.47
N ALA A 255 -15.83 -4.76 -5.04
CA ALA A 255 -14.97 -4.80 -6.21
C ALA A 255 -13.52 -5.23 -5.88
N TYR A 256 -13.14 -5.33 -4.60
CA TYR A 256 -11.78 -5.70 -4.20
C TYR A 256 -11.52 -7.21 -4.41
N GLY A 257 -10.96 -7.55 -5.57
CA GLY A 257 -10.75 -8.93 -6.00
C GLY A 257 -9.53 -9.65 -5.41
N SER A 258 -8.76 -9.02 -4.52
CA SER A 258 -7.61 -9.66 -3.87
C SER A 258 -8.01 -10.41 -2.59
N ALA A 259 -7.23 -11.43 -2.23
CA ALA A 259 -7.38 -12.17 -0.98
C ALA A 259 -6.13 -12.07 -0.12
N TYR A 260 -6.28 -12.08 1.20
CA TYR A 260 -5.14 -12.14 2.10
C TYR A 260 -5.48 -12.72 3.48
N LEU A 261 -4.45 -13.27 4.12
CA LEU A 261 -4.49 -13.80 5.49
C LEU A 261 -3.37 -13.16 6.30
N LEU A 262 -3.69 -12.61 7.46
CA LEU A 262 -2.75 -11.91 8.35
C LEU A 262 -2.76 -12.56 9.74
N THR A 263 -1.61 -12.57 10.42
CA THR A 263 -1.48 -13.13 11.78
C THR A 263 -0.87 -12.13 12.75
N ASP A 264 -1.12 -12.30 14.04
CA ASP A 264 -0.49 -11.50 15.11
C ASP A 264 1.04 -11.65 15.23
N ALA A 265 1.60 -12.72 14.65
CA ALA A 265 3.03 -12.90 14.47
C ALA A 265 3.65 -11.87 13.50
N GLY A 266 2.81 -11.14 12.75
CA GLY A 266 3.23 -10.16 11.75
C GLY A 266 3.45 -10.76 10.36
N GLY A 267 3.00 -11.99 10.12
CA GLY A 267 3.09 -12.64 8.82
C GLY A 267 1.85 -12.45 7.96
N TYR A 268 1.98 -12.63 6.66
CA TYR A 268 0.87 -12.50 5.72
C TYR A 268 0.96 -13.49 4.57
N VAL A 269 -0.18 -13.78 3.95
CA VAL A 269 -0.34 -14.30 2.59
C VAL A 269 -1.15 -13.27 1.83
N PHE A 270 -0.74 -12.92 0.61
CA PHE A 270 -1.45 -11.99 -0.27
C PHE A 270 -1.53 -12.56 -1.69
N LEU A 271 -2.75 -12.63 -2.21
CA LEU A 271 -3.10 -13.04 -3.56
C LEU A 271 -3.74 -11.84 -4.27
N PRO A 272 -3.11 -11.27 -5.31
CA PRO A 272 -3.69 -10.17 -6.08
C PRO A 272 -5.05 -10.52 -6.70
N GLU A 273 -5.24 -11.78 -7.08
CA GLU A 273 -6.48 -12.33 -7.61
C GLU A 273 -6.90 -13.50 -6.69
N ALA A 274 -8.03 -13.38 -5.99
CA ALA A 274 -8.45 -14.33 -4.96
C ALA A 274 -8.64 -15.77 -5.46
N GLU A 275 -9.03 -15.94 -6.73
CA GLU A 275 -9.28 -17.24 -7.35
C GLU A 275 -8.00 -17.91 -7.88
N ARG A 276 -6.86 -17.21 -7.88
CA ARG A 276 -5.61 -17.72 -8.44
C ARG A 276 -4.61 -17.97 -7.31
N PRO A 277 -3.96 -19.14 -7.27
CA PRO A 277 -2.94 -19.43 -6.28
C PRO A 277 -1.59 -18.80 -6.68
N LYS A 278 -1.57 -17.50 -6.96
CA LYS A 278 -0.38 -16.73 -7.32
C LYS A 278 -0.28 -15.51 -6.44
N GLY A 279 0.86 -15.34 -5.79
CA GLY A 279 1.03 -14.22 -4.87
C GLY A 279 2.30 -14.33 -4.05
N ARG A 280 2.24 -13.79 -2.84
CA ARG A 280 3.40 -13.71 -1.94
C ARG A 280 3.00 -13.92 -0.49
N ALA A 281 3.93 -14.44 0.30
CA ALA A 281 3.74 -14.61 1.73
C ALA A 281 5.01 -14.30 2.51
N ALA A 282 4.88 -13.99 3.78
CA ALA A 282 5.99 -13.90 4.72
C ALA A 282 5.52 -14.36 6.09
N LEU A 283 6.35 -15.07 6.86
CA LEU A 283 5.95 -15.57 8.19
C LEU A 283 6.00 -14.46 9.26
N ALA A 284 6.79 -13.42 9.05
CA ALA A 284 7.02 -12.28 9.92
C ALA A 284 7.59 -11.09 9.12
N ASP A 285 6.70 -10.29 8.54
CA ASP A 285 7.02 -9.02 7.89
C ASP A 285 5.90 -8.01 8.18
N ARG A 286 6.01 -7.36 9.36
CA ARG A 286 5.03 -6.38 9.82
C ARG A 286 4.93 -5.16 8.91
N ALA A 287 6.01 -4.79 8.22
CA ALA A 287 6.02 -3.63 7.34
C ALA A 287 5.13 -3.88 6.11
N SER A 288 5.28 -5.04 5.47
CA SER A 288 4.42 -5.43 4.35
C SER A 288 2.99 -5.79 4.78
N GLN A 289 2.81 -6.30 6.00
CA GLN A 289 1.48 -6.59 6.56
C GLN A 289 0.69 -5.31 6.89
N ALA A 290 1.35 -4.26 7.39
CA ALA A 290 0.71 -3.04 7.89
C ALA A 290 -0.36 -2.44 6.95
N PRO A 291 -0.10 -2.20 5.64
CA PRO A 291 -1.12 -1.66 4.74
C PRO A 291 -2.30 -2.62 4.54
N LEU A 292 -2.07 -3.94 4.50
CA LEU A 292 -3.14 -4.94 4.40
C LEU A 292 -4.00 -4.95 5.67
N LEU A 293 -3.37 -4.84 6.83
CA LEU A 293 -4.07 -4.79 8.12
C LEU A 293 -4.87 -3.49 8.27
N GLN A 294 -4.32 -2.35 7.82
CA GLN A 294 -5.04 -1.08 7.80
C GLN A 294 -6.29 -1.20 6.93
N HIS A 295 -6.13 -1.63 5.68
CA HIS A 295 -7.25 -1.86 4.76
C HIS A 295 -8.28 -2.82 5.37
N PHE A 296 -7.84 -3.95 5.94
CA PHE A 296 -8.73 -4.89 6.62
C PHE A 296 -9.57 -4.22 7.71
N ASN A 297 -8.93 -3.45 8.59
CA ASN A 297 -9.63 -2.80 9.71
C ASN A 297 -10.62 -1.75 9.19
N GLU A 298 -10.24 -0.97 8.19
CA GLU A 298 -11.13 0.02 7.58
C GLU A 298 -12.39 -0.63 6.99
N VAL A 299 -12.23 -1.73 6.24
CA VAL A 299 -13.38 -2.50 5.71
C VAL A 299 -14.17 -3.15 6.83
N TRP A 300 -13.49 -3.71 7.83
CA TRP A 300 -14.13 -4.39 8.95
C TRP A 300 -15.09 -3.49 9.72
N GLU A 301 -14.70 -2.24 9.99
CA GLU A 301 -15.53 -1.29 10.75
C GLU A 301 -16.83 -0.94 10.04
N ARG A 302 -16.83 -0.87 8.70
CA ARG A 302 -18.02 -0.56 7.89
C ARG A 302 -18.80 -1.80 7.43
N ALA A 303 -18.20 -2.99 7.46
CA ALA A 303 -18.85 -4.23 7.05
C ALA A 303 -19.96 -4.66 8.02
N ALA A 304 -21.03 -5.22 7.47
CA ALA A 304 -22.16 -5.75 8.24
C ALA A 304 -21.82 -7.14 8.81
N ARG A 305 -22.45 -7.53 9.93
CA ARG A 305 -22.31 -8.90 10.43
C ARG A 305 -22.98 -9.88 9.47
N ALA A 306 -22.34 -11.01 9.21
CA ALA A 306 -22.92 -12.10 8.42
C ALA A 306 -23.99 -12.85 9.24
N THR A 307 -25.16 -12.24 9.43
CA THR A 307 -26.26 -12.80 10.25
C THR A 307 -26.78 -14.14 9.72
N VAL A 308 -26.67 -14.37 8.41
CA VAL A 308 -26.99 -15.64 7.74
C VAL A 308 -26.20 -16.83 8.32
N LEU A 309 -25.04 -16.58 8.93
CA LEU A 309 -24.23 -17.62 9.54
C LEU A 309 -24.57 -17.90 11.00
N GLN A 310 -25.41 -17.09 11.65
CA GLN A 310 -25.82 -17.37 13.03
C GLN A 310 -26.72 -18.60 13.04
N PRO A 311 -26.49 -19.56 13.97
CA PRO A 311 -27.49 -20.60 14.21
C PRO A 311 -28.81 -19.91 14.51
N LEU A 312 -29.87 -20.28 13.78
CA LEU A 312 -31.23 -19.92 14.20
C LEU A 312 -31.43 -20.62 15.54
N ASP A 313 -31.57 -19.84 16.62
CA ASP A 313 -32.06 -20.37 17.89
C ASP A 313 -33.48 -20.94 17.63
N LEU A 314 -33.56 -22.26 17.50
CA LEU A 314 -34.78 -23.06 17.59
C LEU A 314 -34.71 -23.89 18.88
#